data_AF-A0A838L5D8-F1
#
_entry.id   AF-A0A838L5D8-F1
#
_cell.length_a   1.000
_cell.length_b   1.000
_cell.length_c   1.000
_cell.angle_alpha   90.00
_cell.angle_beta   90.00
_cell.angle_gamma   90.00
#
_symmetry.space_group_name_H-M   'P 1'
#
loop_
_entity.id
_entity.type
_entity.pdbx_description
1 polymer ?
#
loop_
_entity_poly.entity_id
_entity_poly.type
_entity_poly.pdbx_seq_one_letter_code
_entity_poly.pdbx_strand_id
1 'polypeptide(L)'
;MKLDTLITEPWADYGLVDSGHGRKLERYGRFSFVRPEPQAMWAPAAPTWKHDGEFLGASDEEGGGRWHLNGNVPRDWPLGWQDVKFHAANTPFRHLQFFPDMAPQWAWMRDRIAADDEVMNLFGYTGVGSLALAAKGAKVTHVDASRKSVEQGKANAAFSGMADKPIRWMIDDATKFTAREVRRGRRYAGIMLDPPKFGRGPTGETWRLEEGLPGLIEDCVRLLDRRSKFLVLTVYAVRMSALAIAELLRQATADLGGTVEAGEMAVREEARGLLLPTAIFARWSGGQ
;
A
#
# COMPACT_ATOMS: atom_id res chain seq x y z
N MET A 1 20.38 3.87 14.09
CA MET A 1 19.11 3.14 13.87
C MET A 1 19.40 1.94 12.97
N LYS A 2 18.89 0.75 13.30
CA LYS A 2 18.97 -0.41 12.41
C LYS A 2 17.85 -0.30 11.37
N LEU A 3 18.14 -0.61 10.11
CA LEU A 3 17.12 -0.73 9.07
C LEU A 3 16.77 -2.20 8.87
N ASP A 4 15.48 -2.50 8.76
CA ASP A 4 14.96 -3.85 8.54
C ASP A 4 14.40 -4.00 7.12
N THR A 5 14.32 -5.25 6.63
CA THR A 5 13.69 -5.54 5.34
C THR A 5 12.42 -6.35 5.57
N LEU A 6 11.27 -5.78 5.21
CA LEU A 6 10.00 -6.50 5.18
C LEU A 6 9.88 -7.24 3.84
N ILE A 7 9.81 -8.56 3.91
CA ILE A 7 9.79 -9.41 2.72
C ILE A 7 8.40 -9.96 2.50
N THR A 8 7.87 -9.75 1.31
CA THR A 8 6.66 -10.39 0.82
C THR A 8 7.02 -11.68 0.13
N GLU A 9 6.60 -12.79 0.73
CA GLU A 9 6.73 -14.11 0.15
C GLU A 9 5.61 -14.37 -0.87
N PRO A 10 5.86 -15.16 -1.93
CA PRO A 10 4.83 -15.54 -2.88
C PRO A 10 3.71 -16.37 -2.22
N TRP A 11 2.50 -16.29 -2.75
CA TRP A 11 1.36 -17.12 -2.36
C TRP A 11 0.55 -17.55 -3.58
N ALA A 12 -0.56 -18.28 -3.40
CA ALA A 12 -1.35 -18.81 -4.52
C ALA A 12 -1.70 -17.77 -5.60
N ASP A 13 -2.09 -16.56 -5.21
CA ASP A 13 -2.60 -15.53 -6.12
C ASP A 13 -1.59 -14.45 -6.49
N TYR A 14 -0.37 -14.49 -5.94
CA TYR A 14 0.72 -13.59 -6.32
C TYR A 14 2.10 -14.25 -6.25
N GLY A 15 2.95 -13.94 -7.22
CA GLY A 15 4.38 -14.23 -7.14
C GLY A 15 5.19 -13.34 -8.08
N LEU A 16 6.37 -12.91 -7.61
CA LEU A 16 7.43 -12.45 -8.50
C LEU A 16 8.10 -13.69 -9.10
N VAL A 17 7.81 -14.02 -10.34
CA VAL A 17 8.29 -15.27 -10.96
C VAL A 17 9.78 -15.18 -11.27
N ASP A 18 10.20 -14.10 -11.94
CA ASP A 18 11.59 -13.83 -12.33
C ASP A 18 11.78 -12.31 -12.50
N SER A 19 13.02 -11.83 -12.45
CA SER A 19 13.37 -10.43 -12.59
C SER A 19 14.77 -10.22 -13.16
N GLY A 20 14.95 -9.16 -13.93
CA GLY A 20 16.26 -8.80 -14.48
C GLY A 20 16.15 -7.84 -15.66
N HIS A 21 17.30 -7.27 -16.03
CA HIS A 21 17.45 -6.31 -17.12
C HIS A 21 16.41 -5.18 -17.10
N GLY A 22 16.16 -4.64 -15.91
CA GLY A 22 15.22 -3.53 -15.72
C GLY A 22 13.74 -3.92 -15.84
N ARG A 23 13.41 -5.21 -15.74
CA ARG A 23 12.04 -5.74 -15.89
C ARG A 23 11.75 -6.81 -14.85
N LYS A 24 10.47 -7.09 -14.64
CA LYS A 24 9.99 -8.18 -13.77
C LYS A 24 8.84 -8.93 -14.41
N LEU A 25 8.80 -10.24 -14.19
CA LEU A 25 7.69 -11.12 -14.52
C LEU A 25 6.96 -11.45 -13.22
N GLU A 26 5.68 -11.11 -13.14
CA GLU A 26 4.84 -11.43 -11.98
C GLU A 26 3.62 -12.23 -12.42
N ARG A 27 3.15 -13.12 -11.56
CA ARG A 27 1.84 -13.76 -11.69
C ARG A 27 0.84 -13.11 -10.72
N TYR A 28 -0.35 -12.84 -11.23
CA TYR A 28 -1.52 -12.36 -10.49
C TYR A 28 -2.65 -13.36 -10.76
N GLY A 29 -2.79 -14.34 -9.87
CA GLY A 29 -3.61 -15.53 -10.09
C GLY A 29 -3.05 -16.38 -11.23
N ARG A 30 -3.91 -16.73 -12.19
CA ARG A 30 -3.52 -17.53 -13.37
C ARG A 30 -2.81 -16.75 -14.48
N PHE A 31 -2.79 -15.42 -14.39
CA PHE A 31 -2.23 -14.57 -15.44
C PHE A 31 -0.83 -14.08 -15.06
N SER A 32 0.07 -13.97 -16.03
CA SER A 32 1.40 -13.42 -15.81
C SER A 32 1.69 -12.20 -16.68
N PHE A 33 2.38 -11.23 -16.10
CA PHE A 33 2.62 -9.93 -16.70
C PHE A 33 4.08 -9.51 -16.60
N VAL A 34 4.62 -8.95 -17.67
CA VAL A 34 5.92 -8.30 -17.67
C VAL A 34 5.75 -6.81 -17.45
N ARG A 35 6.51 -6.24 -16.50
CA ARG A 35 6.46 -4.81 -16.18
C ARG A 35 7.87 -4.22 -16.07
N PRO A 36 8.05 -2.92 -16.36
CA PRO A 36 9.30 -2.22 -16.10
C PRO A 36 9.62 -2.16 -14.60
N GLU A 37 10.87 -2.46 -14.28
CA GLU A 37 11.43 -2.39 -12.93
C GLU A 37 12.93 -2.04 -12.99
N PRO A 38 13.28 -0.74 -13.06
CA PRO A 38 14.67 -0.31 -13.23
C PRO A 38 15.64 -0.84 -12.16
N GLN A 39 15.14 -1.16 -10.96
CA GLN A 39 15.97 -1.68 -9.87
C GLN A 39 16.41 -3.14 -10.07
N ALA A 40 15.74 -3.89 -10.95
CA ALA A 40 16.12 -5.25 -11.33
C ALA A 40 17.32 -5.24 -12.31
N MET A 41 18.46 -4.69 -11.87
CA MET A 41 19.64 -4.46 -12.72
C MET A 41 20.42 -5.74 -13.07
N TRP A 42 20.16 -6.83 -12.37
CA TRP A 42 20.77 -8.14 -12.58
C TRP A 42 20.25 -8.84 -13.85
N ALA A 43 20.86 -9.96 -14.23
CA ALA A 43 20.35 -10.80 -15.32
C ALA A 43 19.12 -11.62 -14.84
N PRO A 44 18.14 -11.92 -15.69
CA PRO A 44 17.03 -12.82 -15.35
C PRO A 44 17.48 -14.29 -15.28
N ALA A 45 16.68 -15.14 -14.62
CA ALA A 45 16.92 -16.59 -14.60
C ALA A 45 16.72 -17.21 -15.98
N ALA A 46 15.73 -16.72 -16.74
CA ALA A 46 15.43 -17.17 -18.09
C ALA A 46 15.70 -16.06 -19.13
N PRO A 47 16.21 -16.40 -20.33
CA PRO A 47 16.48 -15.41 -21.39
C PRO A 47 15.20 -14.82 -22.00
N THR A 48 14.07 -15.54 -21.89
CA THR A 48 12.76 -15.10 -22.36
C THR A 48 11.66 -15.58 -21.41
N TRP A 49 10.56 -14.84 -21.36
CA TRP A 49 9.41 -15.15 -20.50
C TRP A 49 8.14 -15.33 -21.30
N LYS A 50 7.41 -16.41 -21.03
CA LYS A 50 6.02 -16.54 -21.45
C LYS A 50 5.13 -15.70 -20.52
N HIS A 51 4.27 -14.88 -21.10
CA HIS A 51 3.39 -13.98 -20.37
C HIS A 51 2.09 -13.70 -21.10
N ASP A 52 1.04 -13.36 -20.36
CA ASP A 52 -0.27 -12.98 -20.88
C ASP A 52 -0.37 -11.50 -21.22
N GLY A 53 0.56 -10.68 -20.73
CA GLY A 53 0.67 -9.29 -21.17
C GLY A 53 1.94 -8.59 -20.72
N GLU A 54 2.26 -7.50 -21.38
CA GLU A 54 3.39 -6.65 -21.05
C GLU A 54 2.95 -5.19 -20.99
N PHE A 55 3.41 -4.46 -19.96
CA PHE A 55 3.26 -3.01 -19.91
C PHE A 55 4.44 -2.34 -20.60
N LEU A 56 4.15 -1.65 -21.71
CA LEU A 56 5.12 -0.83 -22.42
C LEU A 56 5.02 0.60 -21.88
N GLY A 57 6.05 1.05 -21.18
CA GLY A 57 6.14 2.43 -20.69
C GLY A 57 6.24 3.40 -21.86
N ALA A 58 5.62 4.58 -21.74
CA ALA A 58 5.92 5.70 -22.62
C ALA A 58 7.30 6.28 -22.28
N SER A 59 7.95 6.91 -23.27
CA SER A 59 9.27 7.53 -23.12
C SER A 59 9.24 8.86 -22.35
N ASP A 60 8.07 9.33 -21.93
CA ASP A 60 7.86 10.65 -21.34
C ASP A 60 7.65 10.64 -19.83
N GLU A 61 8.01 11.76 -19.20
CA GLU A 61 7.90 12.01 -17.76
C GLU A 61 6.44 12.06 -17.25
N GLU A 62 5.45 12.00 -18.14
CA GLU A 62 4.01 12.06 -17.84
C GLU A 62 3.40 10.72 -17.40
N GLY A 63 4.19 9.64 -17.37
CA GLY A 63 3.78 8.36 -16.78
C GLY A 63 2.72 7.60 -17.59
N GLY A 64 2.59 7.92 -18.87
CA GLY A 64 1.78 7.17 -19.82
C GLY A 64 2.37 5.78 -20.14
N GLY A 65 1.55 4.95 -20.77
CA GLY A 65 1.97 3.66 -21.29
C GLY A 65 0.77 2.87 -21.80
N ARG A 66 1.02 1.65 -22.28
CA ARG A 66 -0.05 0.76 -22.74
C ARG A 66 0.25 -0.70 -22.43
N TRP A 67 -0.80 -1.45 -22.19
CA TRP A 67 -0.73 -2.91 -22.11
C TRP A 67 -0.76 -3.50 -23.52
N HIS A 68 0.21 -4.36 -23.79
CA HIS A 68 0.16 -5.30 -24.91
C HIS A 68 -0.26 -6.66 -24.35
N LEU A 69 -1.48 -7.11 -24.66
CA LEU A 69 -2.05 -8.34 -24.12
C LEU A 69 -1.93 -9.47 -25.15
N ASN A 70 -1.50 -10.63 -24.68
CA ASN A 70 -1.40 -11.85 -25.45
C ASN A 70 -2.66 -12.69 -25.17
N GLY A 71 -3.53 -12.80 -26.16
CA GLY A 71 -4.76 -13.59 -26.04
C GLY A 71 -5.85 -12.92 -25.21
N ASN A 72 -6.72 -13.73 -24.62
CA ASN A 72 -7.97 -13.29 -24.01
C ASN A 72 -7.84 -13.06 -22.50
N VAL A 73 -7.07 -12.04 -22.10
CA VAL A 73 -7.07 -11.55 -20.72
C VAL A 73 -8.37 -10.77 -20.48
N PRO A 74 -9.16 -11.12 -19.45
CA PRO A 74 -10.40 -10.41 -19.15
C PRO A 74 -10.12 -8.98 -18.67
N ARG A 75 -11.17 -8.14 -18.66
CA ARG A 75 -11.07 -6.76 -18.16
C ARG A 75 -10.54 -6.69 -16.72
N ASP A 76 -10.99 -7.61 -15.89
CA ASP A 76 -10.56 -7.81 -14.51
C ASP A 76 -10.68 -9.30 -14.16
N TRP A 77 -9.99 -9.72 -13.09
CA TRP A 77 -10.03 -11.10 -12.61
C TRP A 77 -9.88 -11.15 -11.08
N PRO A 78 -10.46 -12.18 -10.43
CA PRO A 78 -10.44 -12.28 -8.98
C PRO A 78 -9.08 -12.73 -8.47
N LEU A 79 -8.72 -12.22 -7.30
CA LEU A 79 -7.58 -12.59 -6.47
C LEU A 79 -8.02 -12.63 -4.99
N GLY A 80 -7.17 -13.24 -4.17
CA GLY A 80 -7.34 -13.34 -2.74
C GLY A 80 -6.05 -13.14 -1.96
N TRP A 81 -6.21 -12.63 -0.75
CA TRP A 81 -5.18 -12.61 0.27
C TRP A 81 -5.85 -12.84 1.63
N GLN A 82 -5.53 -13.96 2.28
CA GLN A 82 -6.21 -14.42 3.50
C GLN A 82 -7.73 -14.47 3.28
N ASP A 83 -8.50 -13.76 4.12
CA ASP A 83 -9.97 -13.69 4.07
C ASP A 83 -10.50 -12.68 3.03
N VAL A 84 -9.62 -11.88 2.40
CA VAL A 84 -10.00 -10.77 1.52
C VAL A 84 -9.99 -11.24 0.07
N LYS A 85 -11.09 -11.00 -0.64
CA LYS A 85 -11.23 -11.22 -2.09
C LYS A 85 -11.35 -9.88 -2.81
N PHE A 86 -10.62 -9.72 -3.91
CA PHE A 86 -10.57 -8.47 -4.67
C PHE A 86 -10.32 -8.76 -6.15
N HIS A 87 -10.38 -7.74 -6.98
CA HIS A 87 -10.07 -7.86 -8.41
C HIS A 87 -8.76 -7.16 -8.75
N ALA A 88 -7.97 -7.80 -9.62
CA ALA A 88 -6.89 -7.15 -10.35
C ALA A 88 -7.36 -6.81 -11.77
N ALA A 89 -6.73 -5.82 -12.38
CA ALA A 89 -6.99 -5.44 -13.76
C ALA A 89 -5.79 -4.73 -14.39
N ASN A 90 -5.63 -4.85 -15.70
CA ASN A 90 -4.71 -4.02 -16.47
C ASN A 90 -5.25 -2.58 -16.53
N THR A 91 -4.64 -1.67 -15.78
CA THR A 91 -5.05 -0.26 -15.74
C THR A 91 -4.44 0.54 -16.89
N PRO A 92 -4.85 1.80 -17.14
CA PRO A 92 -4.12 2.69 -18.04
C PRO A 92 -2.66 2.95 -17.64
N PHE A 93 -2.27 2.58 -16.42
CA PHE A 93 -0.91 2.70 -15.89
C PHE A 93 -0.31 1.32 -15.64
N ARG A 94 0.94 1.30 -15.16
CA ARG A 94 1.70 0.05 -14.91
C ARG A 94 1.18 -0.82 -13.75
N HIS A 95 0.30 -0.32 -12.89
CA HIS A 95 -0.19 -1.09 -11.73
C HIS A 95 -1.39 -1.97 -12.11
N LEU A 96 -1.55 -3.08 -11.38
CA LEU A 96 -2.57 -4.11 -11.62
C LEU A 96 -3.73 -4.05 -10.60
N GLN A 97 -3.97 -2.88 -10.01
CA GLN A 97 -4.98 -2.61 -8.97
C GLN A 97 -4.75 -3.26 -7.59
N PHE A 98 -3.61 -3.91 -7.41
CA PHE A 98 -3.20 -4.52 -6.17
C PHE A 98 -1.68 -4.36 -5.96
N PHE A 99 -1.30 -4.10 -4.71
CA PHE A 99 0.08 -3.88 -4.26
C PHE A 99 0.44 -4.98 -3.26
N PRO A 100 1.00 -6.11 -3.73
CA PRO A 100 1.21 -7.32 -2.93
C PRO A 100 2.27 -7.13 -1.83
N ASP A 101 3.22 -6.24 -2.07
CA ASP A 101 4.30 -5.84 -1.17
C ASP A 101 3.81 -5.27 0.17
N MET A 102 2.56 -4.82 0.25
CA MET A 102 1.94 -4.39 1.52
C MET A 102 1.51 -5.54 2.43
N ALA A 103 1.50 -6.79 1.96
CA ALA A 103 1.04 -7.94 2.75
C ALA A 103 1.73 -8.08 4.13
N PRO A 104 3.06 -7.92 4.28
CA PRO A 104 3.72 -7.94 5.58
C PRO A 104 3.27 -6.82 6.52
N GLN A 105 2.95 -5.63 6.00
CA GLN A 105 2.41 -4.54 6.80
C GLN A 105 1.00 -4.87 7.30
N TRP A 106 0.14 -5.39 6.42
CA TRP A 106 -1.21 -5.80 6.80
C TRP A 106 -1.19 -6.92 7.85
N ALA A 107 -0.32 -7.92 7.68
CA ALA A 107 -0.13 -8.98 8.68
C ALA A 107 0.31 -8.40 10.04
N TRP A 108 1.33 -7.54 10.05
CA TRP A 108 1.85 -6.92 11.26
C TRP A 108 0.80 -6.08 12.01
N MET A 109 -0.05 -5.35 11.27
CA MET A 109 -1.16 -4.58 11.85
C MET A 109 -2.28 -5.50 12.37
N ARG A 110 -2.62 -6.56 11.63
CA ARG A 110 -3.63 -7.57 12.04
C ARG A 110 -3.29 -8.25 13.36
N ASP A 111 -2.01 -8.42 13.66
CA ASP A 111 -1.53 -9.03 14.92
C ASP A 111 -1.64 -8.10 16.13
N ARG A 112 -1.84 -6.79 15.90
CA ARG A 112 -1.90 -5.78 16.97
C ARG A 112 -3.31 -5.31 17.25
N ILE A 113 -4.20 -5.32 16.26
CA ILE A 113 -5.59 -4.91 16.46
C ILE A 113 -6.42 -5.96 17.21
N ALA A 114 -7.34 -5.46 18.02
CA ALA A 114 -8.43 -6.22 18.63
C ALA A 114 -9.73 -5.97 17.85
N ALA A 115 -10.75 -6.78 18.13
CA ALA A 115 -12.11 -6.46 17.67
C ALA A 115 -12.53 -5.09 18.21
N ASP A 116 -13.33 -4.36 17.43
CA ASP A 116 -13.84 -3.01 17.73
C ASP A 116 -12.82 -1.87 17.81
N ASP A 117 -11.52 -2.14 17.65
CA ASP A 117 -10.51 -1.08 17.50
C ASP A 117 -10.86 -0.16 16.32
N GLU A 118 -10.86 1.15 16.56
CA GLU A 118 -11.01 2.13 15.49
C GLU A 118 -9.66 2.38 14.80
N VAL A 119 -9.59 2.11 13.50
CA VAL A 119 -8.37 2.30 12.69
C VAL A 119 -8.63 3.18 11.48
N MET A 120 -7.61 3.90 11.03
CA MET A 120 -7.68 4.75 9.84
C MET A 120 -6.74 4.25 8.75
N ASN A 121 -7.24 4.22 7.50
CA ASN A 121 -6.47 3.96 6.30
C ASN A 121 -6.51 5.20 5.41
N LEU A 122 -5.40 5.92 5.31
CA LEU A 122 -5.23 7.10 4.48
C LEU A 122 -4.59 6.71 3.15
N PHE A 123 -5.06 7.31 2.05
CA PHE A 123 -4.69 6.91 0.69
C PHE A 123 -5.04 5.43 0.43
N GLY A 124 -6.25 5.04 0.86
CA GLY A 124 -6.62 3.64 1.01
C GLY A 124 -6.80 2.85 -0.30
N TYR A 125 -6.77 3.52 -1.45
CA TYR A 125 -6.85 2.95 -2.78
C TYR A 125 -8.03 1.97 -2.95
N THR A 126 -7.80 0.76 -3.45
CA THR A 126 -8.83 -0.27 -3.69
C THR A 126 -9.30 -0.97 -2.41
N GLY A 127 -8.90 -0.47 -1.24
CA GLY A 127 -9.46 -0.87 0.06
C GLY A 127 -8.97 -2.22 0.59
N VAL A 128 -8.04 -2.92 -0.08
CA VAL A 128 -7.56 -4.24 0.38
C VAL A 128 -7.00 -4.18 1.80
N GLY A 129 -6.19 -3.15 2.12
CA GLY A 129 -5.71 -2.93 3.49
C GLY A 129 -6.82 -2.65 4.50
N SER A 130 -7.87 -1.90 4.11
CA SER A 130 -9.04 -1.67 4.95
C SER A 130 -9.80 -2.98 5.24
N LEU A 131 -9.99 -3.82 4.22
CA LEU A 131 -10.63 -5.13 4.35
C LEU A 131 -9.79 -6.09 5.19
N ALA A 132 -8.45 -6.03 5.06
CA ALA A 132 -7.54 -6.83 5.87
C ALA A 132 -7.72 -6.56 7.37
N LEU A 133 -7.93 -5.30 7.78
CA LEU A 133 -8.17 -4.95 9.18
C LEU A 133 -9.63 -5.22 9.61
N ALA A 134 -10.60 -4.91 8.75
CA ALA A 134 -12.03 -5.18 9.03
C ALA A 134 -12.34 -6.68 9.20
N ALA A 135 -11.61 -7.54 8.49
CA ALA A 135 -11.69 -9.00 8.64
C ALA A 135 -11.33 -9.46 10.07
N LYS A 136 -10.45 -8.73 10.77
CA LYS A 136 -10.11 -8.97 12.19
C LYS A 136 -11.08 -8.32 13.19
N GLY A 137 -12.13 -7.64 12.69
CA GLY A 137 -13.16 -7.01 13.53
C GLY A 137 -12.92 -5.53 13.84
N ALA A 138 -11.90 -4.90 13.24
CA ALA A 138 -11.68 -3.46 13.42
C ALA A 138 -12.77 -2.62 12.76
N LYS A 139 -13.04 -1.44 13.34
CA LYS A 139 -13.86 -0.38 12.75
C LYS A 139 -12.96 0.52 11.92
N VAL A 140 -13.14 0.51 10.61
CA VAL A 140 -12.17 1.13 9.69
C VAL A 140 -12.72 2.43 9.14
N THR A 141 -11.97 3.53 9.27
CA THR A 141 -12.17 4.72 8.44
C THR A 141 -11.23 4.64 7.24
N HIS A 142 -11.80 4.46 6.04
CA HIS A 142 -11.07 4.44 4.78
C HIS A 142 -11.16 5.82 4.12
N VAL A 143 -10.03 6.42 3.75
CA VAL A 143 -9.97 7.74 3.13
C VAL A 143 -9.16 7.68 1.84
N ASP A 144 -9.75 8.10 0.74
CA ASP A 144 -9.08 8.27 -0.55
C ASP A 144 -9.73 9.43 -1.33
N ALA A 145 -8.94 10.21 -2.07
CA ALA A 145 -9.45 11.33 -2.85
C ALA A 145 -10.20 10.87 -4.11
N SER A 146 -9.89 9.67 -4.62
CA SER A 146 -10.47 9.10 -5.83
C SER A 146 -11.78 8.39 -5.52
N ARG A 147 -12.90 8.99 -5.95
CA ARG A 147 -14.22 8.33 -5.95
C ARG A 147 -14.17 6.95 -6.60
N LYS A 148 -13.44 6.81 -7.70
CA LYS A 148 -13.28 5.52 -8.41
C LYS A 148 -12.62 4.47 -7.51
N SER A 149 -11.58 4.83 -6.76
CA SER A 149 -10.88 3.94 -5.85
C SER A 149 -11.78 3.52 -4.68
N VAL A 150 -12.49 4.48 -4.08
CA VAL A 150 -13.44 4.21 -2.98
C VAL A 150 -14.57 3.28 -3.42
N GLU A 151 -15.18 3.52 -4.58
CA GLU A 151 -16.22 2.62 -5.11
C GLU A 151 -15.67 1.23 -5.44
N GLN A 152 -14.42 1.14 -5.90
CA GLN A 152 -13.75 -0.17 -6.06
C GLN A 152 -13.49 -0.85 -4.71
N GLY A 153 -13.15 -0.11 -3.67
CA GLY A 153 -13.04 -0.62 -2.30
C GLY A 153 -14.35 -1.20 -1.77
N LYS A 154 -15.48 -0.51 -1.99
CA LYS A 154 -16.82 -1.01 -1.66
C LYS A 154 -17.17 -2.28 -2.46
N ALA A 155 -16.84 -2.31 -3.75
CA ALA A 155 -17.06 -3.51 -4.57
C ALA A 155 -16.23 -4.71 -4.07
N ASN A 156 -14.97 -4.48 -3.69
CA ASN A 156 -14.12 -5.51 -3.06
C ASN A 156 -14.68 -5.95 -1.69
N ALA A 157 -15.27 -5.03 -0.92
CA ALA A 157 -15.94 -5.37 0.34
C ALA A 157 -17.12 -6.31 0.11
N ALA A 158 -17.99 -5.98 -0.86
CA ALA A 158 -19.11 -6.84 -1.23
C ALA A 158 -18.62 -8.21 -1.74
N PHE A 159 -17.60 -8.24 -2.61
CA PHE A 159 -17.02 -9.48 -3.14
C PHE A 159 -16.37 -10.36 -2.05
N SER A 160 -15.81 -9.74 -1.02
CA SER A 160 -15.26 -10.41 0.16
C SER A 160 -16.34 -10.91 1.14
N GLY A 161 -17.63 -10.63 0.92
CA GLY A 161 -18.67 -10.89 1.92
C GLY A 161 -18.56 -9.98 3.16
N MET A 162 -17.98 -8.79 2.99
CA MET A 162 -17.67 -7.82 4.04
C MET A 162 -18.44 -6.50 3.87
N ALA A 163 -19.52 -6.48 3.09
CA ALA A 163 -20.34 -5.28 2.88
C ALA A 163 -20.89 -4.69 4.19
N ASP A 164 -21.25 -5.54 5.15
CA ASP A 164 -21.81 -5.15 6.45
C ASP A 164 -20.75 -4.89 7.53
N LYS A 165 -19.46 -5.01 7.21
CA LYS A 165 -18.38 -4.67 8.15
C LYS A 165 -18.37 -3.16 8.42
N PRO A 166 -17.98 -2.71 9.62
CA PRO A 166 -18.00 -1.29 9.99
C PRO A 166 -16.86 -0.52 9.31
N ILE A 167 -17.02 -0.24 8.02
CA ILE A 167 -16.07 0.53 7.20
C ILE A 167 -16.73 1.85 6.79
N ARG A 168 -16.21 2.96 7.32
CA ARG A 168 -16.58 4.31 6.92
C ARG A 168 -15.76 4.72 5.70
N TRP A 169 -16.40 4.76 4.54
CA TRP A 169 -15.79 5.14 3.25
C TRP A 169 -15.85 6.64 3.02
N MET A 170 -14.69 7.29 2.96
CA MET A 170 -14.56 8.74 2.79
C MET A 170 -13.89 9.06 1.45
N ILE A 171 -14.59 9.84 0.63
CA ILE A 171 -14.01 10.46 -0.57
C ILE A 171 -13.53 11.86 -0.16
N ASP A 172 -12.27 11.98 0.20
CA ASP A 172 -11.73 13.19 0.85
C ASP A 172 -10.23 13.36 0.65
N ASP A 173 -9.73 14.58 0.84
CA ASP A 173 -8.29 14.82 0.95
C ASP A 173 -7.80 14.35 2.33
N ALA A 174 -6.74 13.55 2.35
CA ALA A 174 -6.23 12.93 3.58
C ALA A 174 -5.85 13.98 4.65
N THR A 175 -5.14 15.04 4.24
CA THR A 175 -4.68 16.12 5.13
C THR A 175 -5.84 16.92 5.71
N LYS A 176 -6.81 17.32 4.86
CA LYS A 176 -8.02 18.01 5.34
C LYS A 176 -8.85 17.12 6.25
N PHE A 177 -8.90 15.82 5.96
CA PHE A 177 -9.64 14.86 6.76
C PHE A 177 -9.02 14.68 8.15
N THR A 178 -7.72 14.44 8.25
CA THR A 178 -7.03 14.31 9.55
C THR A 178 -7.17 15.58 10.37
N ALA A 179 -6.97 16.75 9.77
CA ALA A 179 -7.14 18.04 10.46
C ALA A 179 -8.58 18.22 11.01
N ARG A 180 -9.61 17.76 10.28
CA ARG A 180 -11.01 17.78 10.77
C ARG A 180 -11.22 16.81 11.93
N GLU A 181 -10.69 15.60 11.85
CA GLU A 181 -10.83 14.60 12.93
C GLU A 181 -10.10 15.06 14.20
N VAL A 182 -8.97 15.76 14.05
CA VAL A 182 -8.25 16.39 15.16
C VAL A 182 -9.11 17.45 15.84
N ARG A 183 -9.73 18.36 15.07
CA ARG A 183 -10.68 19.37 15.61
C ARG A 183 -11.88 18.75 16.32
N ARG A 184 -12.28 17.55 15.90
CA ARG A 184 -13.37 16.77 16.52
C ARG A 184 -12.92 15.97 17.75
N GLY A 185 -11.63 16.02 18.11
CA GLY A 185 -11.09 15.28 19.26
C GLY A 185 -11.14 13.76 19.09
N ARG A 186 -11.12 13.24 17.84
CA ARG A 186 -11.14 11.79 17.59
C ARG A 186 -9.83 11.14 18.01
N ARG A 187 -9.89 9.85 18.30
CA ARG A 187 -8.74 8.99 18.60
C ARG A 187 -8.86 7.67 17.87
N TYR A 188 -7.74 7.11 17.46
CA TYR A 188 -7.66 5.85 16.72
C TYR A 188 -6.68 4.90 17.41
N ALA A 189 -7.02 3.61 17.43
CA ALA A 189 -6.12 2.55 17.87
C ALA A 189 -4.93 2.38 16.91
N GLY A 190 -5.09 2.70 15.63
CA GLY A 190 -3.98 2.71 14.70
C GLY A 190 -4.28 3.42 13.40
N ILE A 191 -3.23 3.94 12.76
CA ILE A 191 -3.33 4.67 11.50
C ILE A 191 -2.31 4.07 10.52
N MET A 192 -2.74 3.80 9.28
CA MET A 192 -1.85 3.53 8.17
C MET A 192 -2.01 4.58 7.08
N LEU A 193 -0.91 4.92 6.43
CA LEU A 193 -0.87 5.87 5.32
C LEU A 193 0.13 5.43 4.25
N ASP A 194 -0.32 5.51 3.00
CA ASP A 194 0.48 5.20 1.81
C ASP A 194 0.43 6.37 0.80
N PRO A 195 0.98 7.54 1.18
CA PRO A 195 0.89 8.74 0.35
C PRO A 195 1.66 8.58 -0.97
N PRO A 196 1.08 8.99 -2.12
CA PRO A 196 1.80 9.00 -3.37
C PRO A 196 2.84 10.13 -3.39
N LYS A 197 3.85 10.02 -4.27
CA LYS A 197 4.83 11.11 -4.49
C LYS A 197 4.15 12.44 -4.85
N PHE A 198 3.19 12.35 -5.76
CA PHE A 198 2.37 13.46 -6.25
C PHE A 198 0.92 13.01 -6.27
N GLY A 199 0.00 13.91 -5.94
CA GLY A 199 -1.43 13.61 -5.93
C GLY A 199 -2.28 14.85 -6.12
N ARG A 200 -3.59 14.63 -6.24
CA ARG A 200 -4.59 15.70 -6.20
C ARG A 200 -5.74 15.33 -5.27
N GLY A 201 -6.18 16.30 -4.48
CA GLY A 201 -7.40 16.21 -3.68
C GLY A 201 -8.66 16.23 -4.55
N PRO A 202 -9.82 15.86 -3.99
CA PRO A 202 -11.08 15.79 -4.75
C PRO A 202 -11.57 17.15 -5.25
N THR A 203 -11.06 18.27 -4.70
CA THR A 203 -11.35 19.63 -5.16
C THR A 203 -10.18 20.30 -5.90
N GLY A 204 -9.16 19.51 -6.26
CA GLY A 204 -8.02 19.98 -7.06
C GLY A 204 -6.80 20.43 -6.26
N GLU A 205 -6.77 20.21 -4.94
CA GLU A 205 -5.61 20.50 -4.09
C GLU A 205 -4.39 19.72 -4.55
N THR A 206 -3.23 20.35 -4.63
CA THR A 206 -1.99 19.65 -5.00
C THR A 206 -1.37 18.97 -3.78
N TRP A 207 -1.03 17.69 -3.91
CA TRP A 207 -0.24 16.95 -2.93
C TRP A 207 1.17 16.71 -3.46
N ARG A 208 2.17 17.03 -2.64
CA ARG A 208 3.58 16.67 -2.85
C ARG A 208 4.10 16.06 -1.57
N LEU A 209 4.65 14.85 -1.66
CA LEU A 209 5.04 14.06 -0.49
C LEU A 209 5.99 14.83 0.45
N GLU A 210 7.07 15.40 -0.09
CA GLU A 210 8.10 16.09 0.71
C GLU A 210 7.58 17.35 1.42
N GLU A 211 6.55 18.00 0.86
CA GLU A 211 5.95 19.23 1.42
C GLU A 211 4.83 18.90 2.40
N GLY A 212 3.99 17.91 2.09
CA GLY A 212 2.78 17.60 2.85
C GLY A 212 2.95 16.56 3.96
N LEU A 213 3.95 15.67 3.85
CA LEU A 213 4.12 14.56 4.78
C LEU A 213 4.36 15.00 6.24
N PRO A 214 5.21 16.01 6.55
CA PRO A 214 5.43 16.41 7.95
C PRO A 214 4.14 16.82 8.67
N GLY A 215 3.36 17.73 8.08
CA GLY A 215 2.10 18.20 8.68
C GLY A 215 1.04 17.09 8.78
N LEU A 216 0.99 16.19 7.79
CA LEU A 216 0.10 15.03 7.87
C LEU A 216 0.47 14.10 9.02
N ILE A 217 1.76 13.84 9.24
CA ILE A 217 2.24 13.00 10.36
C ILE A 217 1.92 13.66 11.70
N GLU A 218 2.10 14.98 11.84
CA GLU A 218 1.72 15.72 13.05
C GLU A 218 0.23 15.54 13.39
N ASP A 219 -0.66 15.69 12.40
CA ASP A 219 -2.08 15.46 12.62
C ASP A 219 -2.40 13.99 12.93
N CYS A 220 -1.71 13.04 12.28
CA CYS A 220 -1.85 11.63 12.61
C CYS A 220 -1.47 11.35 14.07
N VAL A 221 -0.35 11.89 14.56
CA VAL A 221 0.07 11.72 15.95
C VAL A 221 -0.93 12.32 16.94
N ARG A 222 -1.52 13.49 16.62
CA ARG A 222 -2.56 14.12 17.45
C ARG A 222 -3.86 13.30 17.52
N LEU A 223 -4.05 12.36 16.60
CA LEU A 223 -5.14 11.39 16.59
C LEU A 223 -4.80 10.08 17.33
N LEU A 224 -3.59 9.95 17.85
CA LEU A 224 -3.13 8.83 18.66
C LEU A 224 -3.04 9.23 20.14
N ASP A 225 -3.04 8.24 21.02
CA ASP A 225 -2.74 8.38 22.45
C ASP A 225 -1.84 7.22 22.92
N ARG A 226 -1.54 7.15 24.22
CA ARG A 226 -0.66 6.11 24.79
C ARG A 226 -1.24 4.68 24.71
N ARG A 227 -2.53 4.53 24.41
CA ARG A 227 -3.20 3.24 24.17
C ARG A 227 -3.26 2.90 22.68
N SER A 228 -2.94 3.85 21.80
CA SER A 228 -2.79 3.58 20.39
C SER A 228 -1.64 2.61 20.15
N LYS A 229 -1.84 1.77 19.15
CA LYS A 229 -1.03 0.59 18.88
C LYS A 229 -0.01 0.83 17.80
N PHE A 230 -0.35 1.63 16.78
CA PHE A 230 0.56 1.88 15.66
C PHE A 230 0.28 3.13 14.83
N LEU A 231 1.33 3.58 14.13
CA LEU A 231 1.30 4.48 12.99
C LEU A 231 2.21 3.89 11.92
N VAL A 232 1.68 3.52 10.75
CA VAL A 232 2.43 2.85 9.68
C VAL A 232 2.49 3.75 8.45
N LEU A 233 3.69 4.17 8.06
CA LEU A 233 3.97 4.93 6.84
C LEU A 233 4.65 4.02 5.81
N THR A 234 4.09 3.94 4.61
CA THR A 234 4.73 3.34 3.43
C THR A 234 4.97 4.39 2.36
N VAL A 235 6.12 4.32 1.67
CA VAL A 235 6.49 5.26 0.61
C VAL A 235 7.13 4.51 -0.55
N TYR A 236 6.48 4.54 -1.73
CA TYR A 236 7.01 3.95 -2.97
C TYR A 236 8.03 4.84 -3.71
N ALA A 237 8.23 6.07 -3.25
CA ALA A 237 9.12 7.04 -3.90
C ALA A 237 10.59 6.80 -3.50
N VAL A 238 11.28 5.92 -4.24
CA VAL A 238 12.66 5.46 -3.96
C VAL A 238 13.75 6.55 -3.90
N ARG A 239 13.43 7.83 -4.16
CA ARG A 239 14.39 8.92 -3.92
C ARG A 239 14.50 9.33 -2.46
N MET A 240 13.54 8.95 -1.61
CA MET A 240 13.61 9.20 -0.17
C MET A 240 14.36 8.08 0.55
N SER A 241 15.02 8.41 1.65
CA SER A 241 15.67 7.42 2.52
C SER A 241 14.74 6.98 3.64
N ALA A 242 14.74 5.67 3.97
CA ALA A 242 14.09 5.14 5.16
C ALA A 242 14.56 5.85 6.45
N LEU A 243 15.81 6.33 6.50
CA LEU A 243 16.34 7.10 7.63
C LEU A 243 15.57 8.42 7.82
N ALA A 244 15.22 9.11 6.73
CA ALA A 244 14.56 10.41 6.79
C ALA A 244 13.12 10.29 7.30
N ILE A 245 12.35 9.33 6.77
CA ILE A 245 10.97 9.10 7.22
C ILE A 245 10.91 8.52 8.63
N ALA A 246 11.93 7.75 9.04
CA ALA A 246 12.04 7.26 10.40
C ALA A 246 12.31 8.39 11.40
N GLU A 247 13.22 9.31 11.06
CA GLU A 247 13.52 10.45 11.93
C GLU A 247 12.31 11.37 12.08
N LEU A 248 11.55 11.59 10.99
CA LEU A 248 10.27 12.29 11.04
C LEU A 248 9.30 11.64 12.03
N LEU A 249 9.06 10.33 11.89
CA LEU A 249 8.16 9.61 12.78
C LEU A 249 8.67 9.64 14.23
N ARG A 250 9.97 9.41 14.45
CA ARG A 250 10.60 9.37 15.79
C ARG A 250 10.43 10.69 16.53
N GLN A 251 10.63 11.82 15.86
CA GLN A 251 10.42 13.14 16.47
C GLN A 251 8.93 13.39 16.73
N ALA A 252 8.07 13.09 15.77
CA ALA A 252 6.63 13.32 15.90
C ALA A 252 6.02 12.48 17.03
N THR A 253 6.43 11.22 17.20
CA THR A 253 5.87 10.31 18.21
C THR A 253 6.59 10.35 19.56
N ALA A 254 7.55 11.27 19.78
CA ALA A 254 8.41 11.26 20.97
C ALA A 254 7.62 11.25 22.30
N ASP A 255 6.55 12.05 22.38
CA ASP A 255 5.71 12.17 23.58
C ASP A 255 4.79 10.98 23.83
N LEU A 256 4.58 10.13 22.82
CA LEU A 256 3.77 8.91 22.93
C LEU A 256 4.57 7.74 23.55
N GLY A 257 5.90 7.83 23.60
CA GLY A 257 6.78 6.70 23.93
C GLY A 257 6.81 5.65 22.81
N GLY A 258 6.96 4.38 23.16
CA GLY A 258 6.97 3.28 22.18
C GLY A 258 8.26 3.17 21.37
N THR A 259 8.18 2.56 20.18
CA THR A 259 9.35 2.29 19.32
C THR A 259 9.06 2.62 17.86
N VAL A 260 10.08 3.10 17.15
CA VAL A 260 10.04 3.32 15.70
C VAL A 260 10.99 2.33 15.03
N GLU A 261 10.46 1.57 14.08
CA GLU A 261 11.20 0.68 13.18
C GLU A 261 11.04 1.17 11.74
N ALA A 262 12.06 0.98 10.91
CA ALA A 262 12.08 1.48 9.55
C ALA A 262 13.02 0.67 8.66
N GLY A 263 12.82 0.78 7.35
CA GLY A 263 13.70 0.17 6.36
C GLY A 263 13.03 -0.01 5.02
N GLU A 264 13.33 -1.13 4.36
CA GLU A 264 12.87 -1.42 3.00
C GLU A 264 11.78 -2.48 2.98
N MET A 265 10.97 -2.44 1.94
CA MET A 265 10.02 -3.47 1.57
C MET A 265 10.50 -4.13 0.28
N ALA A 266 10.46 -5.45 0.24
CA ALA A 266 10.87 -6.24 -0.90
C ALA A 266 9.89 -7.38 -1.18
N VAL A 267 9.88 -7.86 -2.41
CA VAL A 267 9.20 -9.10 -2.81
C VAL A 267 10.24 -10.17 -3.13
N ARG A 268 10.00 -11.42 -2.71
CA ARG A 268 10.90 -12.54 -3.01
C ARG A 268 10.56 -13.15 -4.36
N GLU A 269 11.58 -13.31 -5.18
CA GLU A 269 11.51 -13.99 -6.47
C GLU A 269 11.39 -15.52 -6.32
N GLU A 270 10.48 -16.14 -7.06
CA GLU A 270 10.26 -17.60 -7.07
C GLU A 270 11.40 -18.36 -7.75
N ALA A 271 11.94 -17.87 -8.87
CA ALA A 271 12.94 -18.59 -9.65
C ALA A 271 14.27 -18.80 -8.91
N ARG A 272 14.73 -17.81 -8.14
CA ARG A 272 16.07 -17.81 -7.51
C ARG A 272 16.10 -17.35 -6.05
N GLY A 273 15.00 -16.85 -5.50
CA GLY A 273 14.96 -16.32 -4.14
C GLY A 273 15.54 -14.91 -3.96
N LEU A 274 15.84 -14.20 -5.05
CA LEU A 274 16.30 -12.81 -5.01
C LEU A 274 15.26 -11.90 -4.36
N LEU A 275 15.72 -10.84 -3.72
CA LEU A 275 14.84 -9.80 -3.17
C LEU A 275 14.82 -8.61 -4.10
N LEU A 276 13.62 -8.27 -4.58
CA LEU A 276 13.39 -7.08 -5.38
C LEU A 276 12.83 -5.97 -4.47
N PRO A 277 13.55 -4.85 -4.26
CA PRO A 277 13.04 -3.73 -3.48
C PRO A 277 11.83 -3.09 -4.17
N THR A 278 10.91 -2.54 -3.36
CA THR A 278 9.62 -2.01 -3.84
C THR A 278 9.25 -0.66 -3.23
N ALA A 279 9.40 -0.54 -1.91
CA ALA A 279 9.07 0.66 -1.15
C ALA A 279 9.99 0.78 0.07
N ILE A 280 9.93 1.92 0.75
CA ILE A 280 10.46 2.09 2.10
C ILE A 280 9.31 2.23 3.10
N PHE A 281 9.59 1.93 4.36
CA PHE A 281 8.62 2.11 5.43
C PHE A 281 9.25 2.71 6.67
N ALA A 282 8.40 3.35 7.47
CA ALA A 282 8.65 3.60 8.88
C ALA A 282 7.34 3.36 9.63
N ARG A 283 7.41 2.68 10.77
CA ARG A 283 6.24 2.49 11.62
C ARG A 283 6.58 2.67 13.08
N TRP A 284 5.72 3.40 13.77
CA TRP A 284 5.72 3.50 15.21
C TRP A 284 4.80 2.43 15.79
N SER A 285 5.20 1.85 16.92
CA SER A 285 4.34 1.00 17.75
C SER A 285 4.34 1.47 19.20
N GLY A 286 3.15 1.50 19.80
CA GLY A 286 2.96 1.88 21.20
C GLY A 286 3.65 0.90 22.16
N GLY A 287 4.06 1.41 23.32
CA GLY A 287 4.52 0.56 24.42
C GLY A 287 3.35 -0.24 25.01
N GLN A 288 3.55 -1.54 25.22
CA GLN A 288 2.61 -2.37 25.99
C GLN A 288 2.51 -1.90 27.43
#